data_AF-A0A9W9ZY54-F1
#
_entry.id   AF-A0A9W9ZY54-F1
#
_cell.length_a   1.000
_cell.length_b   1.000
_cell.length_c   1.000
_cell.angle_alpha   90.00
_cell.angle_beta   90.00
_cell.angle_gamma   90.00
#
_symmetry.space_group_name_H-M   'P 1'
#
loop_
_entity.id
_entity.type
_entity.pdbx_description
1 polymer ?
#
loop_
_entity_poly.entity_id
_entity_poly.type
_entity_poly.pdbx_seq_one_letter_code
_entity_poly.pdbx_strand_id
1 'polypeptide(L)'
;MLAHFARGSSDVDWCESNYVHVSFIAEFYNTVSNAIFLILPPFFMYLFRPYSKHVCSGVNIIWVLFVVIGASSAYFHATLSLVGQLLDELAILWGLMVAFALWTPKWMLAFGPFGEDRETFQCVILALSLICTWLGFVYPVANAFVLMAFGAPFLFMLFAELKSCKDSRVRRLGFACAGWWFLAVLFWINDRVFCDIWRSVSFPYLHCAWHILIFIAGYIGCVLGSYFYAATEFPQLRPTLTFWPYWSSDWGVPYIVLKGVPKEGSP
;
A
#
# COMPACT_ATOMS: atom_id res chain seq x y z
N MET A 1 19.76 19.52 13.64
CA MET A 1 18.59 19.42 12.72
C MET A 1 18.99 19.39 11.25
N LEU A 2 19.77 20.35 10.72
CA LEU A 2 20.15 20.35 9.28
C LEU A 2 20.96 19.12 8.83
N ALA A 3 21.72 18.48 9.73
CA ALA A 3 22.49 17.27 9.42
C ALA A 3 21.62 16.08 8.95
N HIS A 4 20.38 15.96 9.43
CA HIS A 4 19.48 14.85 9.04
C HIS A 4 18.82 15.06 7.66
N PHE A 5 18.90 16.27 7.11
CA PHE A 5 18.50 16.59 5.74
C PHE A 5 19.66 16.46 4.75
N ALA A 6 20.89 16.27 5.24
CA ALA A 6 22.04 16.13 4.36
C ALA A 6 21.91 14.87 3.50
N ARG A 7 22.43 14.94 2.27
CA ARG A 7 22.45 13.77 1.39
C ARG A 7 23.33 12.67 1.99
N GLY A 8 22.89 11.42 1.87
CA GLY A 8 23.58 10.26 2.43
C GLY A 8 23.65 10.25 3.96
N SER A 9 22.75 10.97 4.64
CA SER A 9 22.69 10.96 6.11
C SER A 9 21.89 9.79 6.68
N SER A 10 21.22 8.99 5.83
CA SER A 10 20.55 7.76 6.23
C SER A 10 21.59 6.64 6.35
N ASP A 11 21.41 5.77 7.36
CA ASP A 11 22.19 4.53 7.50
C ASP A 11 21.72 3.43 6.52
N VAL A 12 20.64 3.68 5.77
CA VAL A 12 20.07 2.76 4.78
C VAL A 12 20.51 3.20 3.38
N ASP A 13 21.16 2.28 2.68
CA ASP A 13 21.61 2.39 1.28
C ASP A 13 21.22 1.09 0.57
N TRP A 14 20.60 1.17 -0.61
CA TRP A 14 20.15 0.00 -1.36
C TRP A 14 21.21 -0.47 -2.35
N CYS A 15 20.90 -1.54 -3.09
CA CYS A 15 21.91 -2.14 -3.94
C CYS A 15 22.29 -1.28 -5.15
N GLU A 16 21.39 -0.43 -5.63
CA GLU A 16 21.64 0.50 -6.75
C GLU A 16 22.85 1.40 -6.47
N SER A 17 23.65 1.70 -7.49
CA SER A 17 24.85 2.54 -7.33
C SER A 17 24.51 4.03 -7.31
N ASN A 18 25.08 4.74 -6.34
CA ASN A 18 24.76 6.14 -6.09
C ASN A 18 25.33 7.10 -7.15
N TYR A 19 24.48 8.02 -7.64
CA TYR A 19 24.80 9.12 -8.55
C TYR A 19 25.38 8.71 -9.91
N VAL A 20 25.14 7.47 -10.36
CA VAL A 20 25.70 6.96 -11.63
C VAL A 20 25.03 7.58 -12.86
N HIS A 21 23.71 7.76 -12.84
CA HIS A 21 22.95 8.25 -14.00
C HIS A 21 22.79 9.78 -14.00
N VAL A 22 22.51 10.36 -12.83
CA VAL A 22 22.25 11.80 -12.66
C VAL A 22 22.90 12.28 -11.36
N SER A 23 23.69 13.35 -11.41
CA SER A 23 24.53 13.81 -10.29
C SER A 23 23.77 14.31 -9.05
N PHE A 24 22.45 14.51 -9.16
CA PHE A 24 21.61 14.98 -8.07
C PHE A 24 20.57 13.96 -7.58
N ILE A 25 20.54 12.75 -8.16
CA ILE A 25 19.68 11.63 -7.74
C ILE A 25 20.61 10.49 -7.36
N ALA A 26 20.60 10.06 -6.10
CA ALA A 26 21.46 8.97 -5.62
C ALA A 26 21.09 7.65 -6.34
N GLU A 27 19.90 7.12 -6.10
CA GLU A 27 19.44 5.87 -6.71
C GLU A 27 18.39 6.16 -7.79
N PHE A 28 18.81 6.20 -9.05
CA PHE A 28 17.98 6.68 -10.15
C PHE A 28 16.75 5.81 -10.40
N TYR A 29 16.91 4.49 -10.54
CA TYR A 29 15.82 3.57 -10.83
C TYR A 29 14.88 3.42 -9.64
N ASN A 30 15.42 3.32 -8.42
CA ASN A 30 14.62 3.32 -7.20
C ASN A 30 13.79 4.62 -7.08
N THR A 31 14.36 5.77 -7.46
CA THR A 31 13.61 7.05 -7.49
C THR A 31 12.50 7.04 -8.54
N VAL A 32 12.79 6.73 -9.81
CA VAL A 32 11.79 6.86 -10.89
C VAL A 32 10.70 5.78 -10.85
N SER A 33 10.98 4.60 -10.28
CA SER A 33 9.98 3.55 -10.09
C SER A 33 8.78 3.99 -9.25
N ASN A 34 8.96 5.00 -8.39
CA ASN A 34 7.89 5.59 -7.59
C ASN A 34 6.89 6.44 -8.39
N ALA A 35 7.14 6.71 -9.68
CA ALA A 35 6.23 7.46 -10.53
C ALA A 35 4.82 6.86 -10.59
N ILE A 36 4.69 5.52 -10.48
CA ILE A 36 3.38 4.85 -10.48
C ILE A 36 2.52 5.26 -9.27
N PHE A 37 3.13 5.52 -8.11
CA PHE A 37 2.46 6.00 -6.91
C PHE A 37 1.98 7.45 -7.05
N LEU A 38 2.59 8.23 -7.95
CA LEU A 38 2.19 9.61 -8.19
C LEU A 38 1.07 9.71 -9.25
N ILE A 39 1.14 8.86 -10.27
CA ILE A 39 0.29 8.96 -11.46
C ILE A 39 -1.04 8.20 -11.30
N LEU A 40 -1.02 6.99 -10.74
CA LEU A 40 -2.19 6.11 -10.74
C LEU A 40 -3.22 6.39 -9.64
N PRO A 41 -2.87 6.78 -8.39
CA PRO A 41 -3.89 7.04 -7.37
C PRO A 41 -4.91 8.14 -7.71
N PRO A 42 -4.56 9.25 -8.39
CA PRO A 42 -5.56 10.19 -8.90
C PRO A 42 -6.58 9.54 -9.85
N PHE A 43 -6.13 8.61 -10.70
CA PHE A 43 -7.03 7.83 -11.55
C PHE A 43 -7.89 6.86 -10.73
N PHE A 44 -7.35 6.26 -9.66
CA PHE A 44 -8.13 5.41 -8.76
C PHE A 44 -9.17 6.19 -7.97
N MET A 45 -8.87 7.42 -7.54
CA MET A 45 -9.88 8.32 -6.94
C MET A 45 -11.05 8.53 -7.89
N TYR A 46 -10.80 8.74 -9.19
CA TYR A 46 -11.84 8.82 -10.21
C TYR A 46 -12.65 7.51 -10.30
N LEU A 47 -11.96 6.37 -10.40
CA LEU A 47 -12.57 5.07 -10.57
C LEU A 47 -13.43 4.65 -9.34
N PHE A 48 -13.00 5.04 -8.14
CA PHE A 48 -13.68 4.75 -6.87
C PHE A 48 -14.67 5.84 -6.44
N ARG A 49 -14.99 6.85 -7.27
CA ARG A 49 -15.98 7.90 -6.94
C ARG A 49 -17.32 7.35 -6.43
N PRO A 50 -17.96 6.36 -7.09
CA PRO A 50 -19.22 5.80 -6.58
C PRO A 50 -19.06 5.12 -5.22
N TYR A 51 -17.96 4.38 -5.02
CA TYR A 51 -17.63 3.76 -3.74
C TYR A 51 -17.45 4.83 -2.65
N SER A 52 -16.67 5.86 -2.93
CA SER A 52 -16.43 6.97 -1.99
C SER A 52 -17.72 7.68 -1.60
N LYS A 53 -18.67 7.84 -2.52
CA LYS A 53 -19.92 8.57 -2.29
C LYS A 53 -20.93 7.75 -1.49
N HIS A 54 -21.01 6.45 -1.75
CA HIS A 54 -22.09 5.59 -1.23
C HIS A 54 -21.67 4.60 -0.16
N VAL A 55 -20.36 4.35 0.02
CA VAL A 55 -19.83 3.37 0.98
C VAL A 55 -18.92 4.04 2.01
N CYS A 56 -17.77 4.56 1.58
CA CYS A 56 -16.79 5.13 2.50
C CYS A 56 -15.87 6.13 1.80
N SER A 57 -15.96 7.41 2.17
CA SER A 57 -15.09 8.48 1.65
C SER A 57 -13.64 8.34 2.11
N GLY A 58 -13.39 7.60 3.19
CA GLY A 58 -12.06 7.30 3.72
C GLY A 58 -11.13 6.63 2.70
N VAL A 59 -11.67 5.96 1.66
CA VAL A 59 -10.86 5.42 0.56
C VAL A 59 -10.03 6.49 -0.15
N ASN A 60 -10.49 7.75 -0.19
CA ASN A 60 -9.72 8.83 -0.80
C ASN A 60 -8.49 9.20 0.03
N ILE A 61 -8.54 9.02 1.35
CA ILE A 61 -7.38 9.21 2.23
C ILE A 61 -6.29 8.20 1.85
N ILE A 62 -6.66 6.94 1.57
CA ILE A 62 -5.71 5.93 1.08
C ILE A 62 -5.06 6.36 -0.23
N TRP A 63 -5.84 6.85 -1.19
CA TRP A 63 -5.30 7.31 -2.47
C TRP A 63 -4.38 8.52 -2.34
N VAL A 64 -4.68 9.47 -1.45
CA VAL A 64 -3.76 10.56 -1.11
C VAL A 64 -2.48 10.00 -0.48
N LEU A 65 -2.60 9.07 0.46
CA LEU A 65 -1.45 8.45 1.13
C LEU A 65 -0.57 7.67 0.16
N PHE A 66 -1.11 7.04 -0.89
CA PHE A 66 -0.29 6.44 -1.94
C PHE A 66 0.59 7.48 -2.66
N VAL A 67 0.04 8.67 -2.95
CA VAL A 67 0.83 9.76 -3.55
C VAL A 67 1.91 10.23 -2.57
N VAL A 68 1.58 10.36 -1.28
CA VAL A 68 2.55 10.75 -0.25
C VAL A 68 3.66 9.70 -0.12
N ILE A 69 3.33 8.41 -0.12
CA ILE A 69 4.31 7.30 -0.11
C ILE A 69 5.25 7.43 -1.32
N GLY A 70 4.70 7.56 -2.53
CA GLY A 70 5.51 7.70 -3.74
C GLY A 70 6.42 8.93 -3.73
N ALA A 71 5.91 10.08 -3.26
CA ALA A 71 6.68 11.31 -3.19
C ALA A 71 7.80 11.23 -2.15
N SER A 72 7.49 10.69 -0.96
CA SER A 72 8.46 10.50 0.12
C SER A 72 9.53 9.47 -0.25
N SER A 73 9.15 8.35 -0.85
CA SER A 73 10.08 7.31 -1.32
C SER A 73 10.98 7.85 -2.44
N ALA A 74 10.42 8.56 -3.43
CA ALA A 74 11.23 9.21 -4.46
C ALA A 74 12.21 10.23 -3.87
N TYR A 75 11.78 11.02 -2.88
CA TYR A 75 12.65 11.96 -2.18
C TYR A 75 13.76 11.23 -1.38
N PHE A 76 13.43 10.13 -0.71
CA PHE A 76 14.39 9.29 0.00
C PHE A 76 15.44 8.76 -0.97
N HIS A 77 15.05 8.04 -2.02
CA HIS A 77 16.00 7.44 -2.97
C HIS A 77 16.81 8.48 -3.77
N ALA A 78 16.27 9.68 -3.98
CA ALA A 78 17.03 10.76 -4.60
C ALA A 78 18.10 11.35 -3.70
N THR A 79 17.91 11.33 -2.37
CA THR A 79 18.78 12.04 -1.41
C THR A 79 19.57 11.13 -0.47
N LEU A 80 19.07 9.92 -0.20
CA LEU A 80 19.47 9.05 0.91
C LEU A 80 19.60 9.80 2.24
N SER A 81 18.68 10.75 2.49
CA SER A 81 18.63 11.50 3.74
C SER A 81 17.81 10.78 4.81
N LEU A 82 18.17 10.96 6.08
CA LEU A 82 17.44 10.34 7.19
C LEU A 82 16.00 10.87 7.27
N VAL A 83 15.81 12.17 7.01
CA VAL A 83 14.45 12.74 6.93
C VAL A 83 13.67 12.11 5.79
N GLY A 84 14.29 11.88 4.63
CA GLY A 84 13.63 11.18 3.52
C GLY A 84 13.21 9.77 3.91
N GLN A 85 14.10 9.02 4.54
CA GLN A 85 13.81 7.67 5.05
C GLN A 85 12.58 7.70 5.98
N LEU A 86 12.58 8.59 6.98
CA LEU A 86 11.48 8.70 7.94
C LEU A 86 10.17 9.11 7.26
N LEU A 87 10.20 10.04 6.31
CA LEU A 87 9.00 10.43 5.55
C LEU A 87 8.41 9.27 4.75
N ASP A 88 9.26 8.44 4.14
CA ASP A 88 8.84 7.26 3.38
C ASP A 88 8.22 6.20 4.31
N GLU A 89 8.97 5.76 5.30
CA GLU A 89 8.55 4.72 6.25
C GLU A 89 7.28 5.12 7.03
N LEU A 90 7.18 6.38 7.47
CA LEU A 90 5.99 6.88 8.16
C LEU A 90 4.79 7.00 7.21
N ALA A 91 4.98 7.43 5.96
CA ALA A 91 3.87 7.46 5.00
C ALA A 91 3.28 6.05 4.77
N ILE A 92 4.14 5.04 4.70
CA ILE A 92 3.72 3.63 4.59
C ILE A 92 2.97 3.20 5.85
N LEU A 93 3.49 3.50 7.05
CA LEU A 93 2.83 3.21 8.32
C LEU A 93 1.40 3.78 8.32
N TRP A 94 1.24 5.07 8.01
CA TRP A 94 -0.07 5.72 7.99
C TRP A 94 -1.01 5.11 6.95
N GLY A 95 -0.50 4.75 5.76
CA GLY A 95 -1.27 4.01 4.76
C GLY A 95 -1.81 2.68 5.28
N LEU A 96 -0.96 1.88 5.94
CA LEU A 96 -1.34 0.62 6.56
C LEU A 96 -2.35 0.82 7.70
N MET A 97 -2.14 1.80 8.57
CA MET A 97 -3.01 2.06 9.71
C MET A 97 -4.40 2.53 9.27
N VAL A 98 -4.50 3.42 8.26
CA VAL A 98 -5.79 3.82 7.69
C VAL A 98 -6.46 2.63 7.02
N ALA A 99 -5.74 1.80 6.27
CA ALA A 99 -6.32 0.60 5.65
C ALA A 99 -6.89 -0.37 6.69
N PHE A 100 -6.18 -0.55 7.82
CA PHE A 100 -6.62 -1.38 8.93
C PHE A 100 -7.89 -0.78 9.60
N ALA A 101 -7.85 0.51 9.94
CA ALA A 101 -8.98 1.25 10.50
C ALA A 101 -10.26 1.19 9.63
N LEU A 102 -10.11 1.23 8.30
CA LEU A 102 -11.23 1.19 7.37
C LEU A 102 -11.74 -0.23 7.12
N TRP A 103 -10.86 -1.21 6.92
CA TRP A 103 -11.22 -2.50 6.34
C TRP A 103 -11.11 -3.69 7.28
N THR A 104 -10.76 -3.49 8.55
CA THR A 104 -10.89 -4.56 9.55
C THR A 104 -12.34 -5.11 9.57
N PRO A 105 -12.54 -6.42 9.37
CA PRO A 105 -13.88 -7.02 9.35
C PRO A 105 -14.59 -7.01 10.70
N LYS A 106 -15.92 -6.96 10.69
CA LYS A 106 -16.76 -6.97 11.90
C LYS A 106 -16.50 -8.14 12.83
N TRP A 107 -16.32 -9.35 12.29
CA TRP A 107 -16.02 -10.53 13.10
C TRP A 107 -14.72 -10.36 13.89
N MET A 108 -13.73 -9.62 13.36
CA MET A 108 -12.49 -9.35 14.07
C MET A 108 -12.66 -8.25 15.11
N LEU A 109 -13.48 -7.22 14.82
CA LEU A 109 -13.87 -6.20 15.81
C LEU A 109 -14.59 -6.84 17.01
N ALA A 110 -15.51 -7.78 16.75
CA ALA A 110 -16.31 -8.45 17.78
C ALA A 110 -15.47 -9.23 18.81
N PHE A 111 -14.27 -9.68 18.47
CA PHE A 111 -13.34 -10.30 19.42
C PHE A 111 -12.56 -9.29 20.27
N GLY A 112 -12.57 -8.02 19.90
CA GLY A 112 -11.88 -6.94 20.59
C GLY A 112 -12.63 -6.42 21.82
N PRO A 113 -11.97 -5.61 22.66
CA PRO A 113 -12.54 -5.09 23.90
C PRO A 113 -13.68 -4.08 23.67
N PHE A 114 -13.85 -3.61 22.43
CA PHE A 114 -14.84 -2.59 22.05
C PHE A 114 -16.02 -3.17 21.24
N GLY A 115 -16.06 -4.49 21.03
CA GLY A 115 -17.06 -5.13 20.18
C GLY A 115 -17.02 -4.61 18.74
N GLU A 116 -18.18 -4.55 18.07
CA GLU A 116 -18.29 -4.09 16.67
C GLU A 116 -18.23 -2.55 16.49
N ASP A 117 -17.86 -1.79 17.52
CA ASP A 117 -17.76 -0.32 17.44
C ASP A 117 -16.54 0.13 16.63
N ARG A 118 -16.79 0.43 15.35
CA ARG A 118 -15.77 0.87 14.40
C ARG A 118 -15.23 2.26 14.72
N GLU A 119 -16.02 3.18 15.25
CA GLU A 119 -15.54 4.54 15.51
C GLU A 119 -14.52 4.54 16.66
N THR A 120 -14.82 3.83 17.74
CA THR A 120 -13.87 3.65 18.85
C THR A 120 -12.62 2.91 18.37
N PHE A 121 -12.77 1.87 17.55
CA PHE A 121 -11.62 1.17 16.95
C PHE A 121 -10.74 2.12 16.12
N GLN A 122 -11.33 2.98 15.28
CA GLN A 122 -10.61 3.96 14.48
C GLN A 122 -9.85 4.97 15.35
N CYS A 123 -10.44 5.44 16.45
CA CYS A 123 -9.76 6.29 17.43
C CYS A 123 -8.54 5.59 18.08
N VAL A 124 -8.68 4.31 18.41
CA VAL A 124 -7.56 3.51 18.96
C VAL A 124 -6.45 3.34 17.93
N ILE A 125 -6.79 3.03 16.68
CA ILE A 125 -5.81 2.91 15.58
C ILE A 125 -5.11 4.25 15.32
N LEU A 126 -5.82 5.38 15.40
CA LEU A 126 -5.21 6.70 15.30
C LEU A 126 -4.21 6.96 16.44
N ALA A 127 -4.59 6.68 17.69
CA ALA A 127 -3.70 6.82 18.84
C ALA A 127 -2.45 5.92 18.70
N LEU A 128 -2.64 4.66 18.27
CA LEU A 128 -1.55 3.74 18.01
C LEU A 128 -0.64 4.23 16.88
N SER A 129 -1.20 4.82 15.81
CA SER A 129 -0.43 5.39 14.71
C SER A 129 0.49 6.52 15.18
N LEU A 130 0.01 7.38 16.08
CA LEU A 130 0.81 8.46 16.68
C LEU A 130 1.93 7.91 17.56
N ILE A 131 1.65 6.88 18.37
CA ILE A 131 2.66 6.21 19.20
C ILE A 131 3.72 5.54 18.32
N CYS A 132 3.32 4.77 17.31
CA CYS A 132 4.24 4.14 16.36
C CYS A 132 5.05 5.18 15.58
N THR A 133 4.46 6.33 15.24
CA THR A 133 5.18 7.43 14.60
C THR A 133 6.28 7.95 15.51
N TRP A 134 5.98 8.21 16.80
CA TRP A 134 6.99 8.64 17.77
C TRP A 134 8.10 7.59 17.95
N LEU A 135 7.73 6.31 18.09
CA LEU A 135 8.69 5.19 18.18
C LEU A 135 9.56 5.08 16.94
N GLY A 136 9.03 5.41 15.76
CA GLY A 136 9.76 5.39 14.49
C GLY A 136 10.97 6.33 14.44
N PHE A 137 10.99 7.38 15.26
CA PHE A 137 12.15 8.28 15.40
C PHE A 137 13.22 7.75 16.36
N VAL A 138 12.89 6.78 17.23
CA VAL A 138 13.82 6.26 18.25
C VAL A 138 14.88 5.36 17.63
N TYR A 139 14.48 4.46 16.72
CA TYR A 139 15.40 3.54 16.05
C TYR A 139 15.01 3.33 14.58
N PRO A 140 15.30 4.32 13.70
CA PRO A 140 14.79 4.35 12.33
C PRO A 140 15.12 3.11 11.49
N VAL A 141 16.31 2.52 11.69
CA VAL A 141 16.75 1.33 10.95
C VAL A 141 15.82 0.13 11.17
N ALA A 142 15.15 0.02 12.33
CA ALA A 142 14.20 -1.06 12.58
C ALA A 142 12.84 -0.88 11.92
N ASN A 143 12.47 0.35 11.51
CA ASN A 143 11.14 0.65 10.99
C ASN A 143 10.77 -0.22 9.80
N ALA A 144 11.69 -0.41 8.86
CA ALA A 144 11.47 -1.25 7.68
C ALA A 144 11.08 -2.70 8.05
N PHE A 145 11.67 -3.27 9.11
CA PHE A 145 11.33 -4.62 9.58
C PHE A 145 9.98 -4.67 10.30
N VAL A 146 9.67 -3.63 11.08
CA VAL A 146 8.35 -3.49 11.73
C VAL A 146 7.25 -3.36 10.69
N LEU A 147 7.46 -2.53 9.66
CA LEU A 147 6.54 -2.38 8.53
C LEU A 147 6.33 -3.71 7.79
N MET A 148 7.40 -4.49 7.60
CA MET A 148 7.28 -5.82 6.99
C MET A 148 6.43 -6.77 7.85
N ALA A 149 6.52 -6.67 9.18
CA ALA A 149 5.72 -7.48 10.10
C ALA A 149 4.21 -7.19 10.01
N PHE A 150 3.81 -5.98 9.61
CA PHE A 150 2.41 -5.66 9.33
C PHE A 150 1.83 -6.47 8.15
N GLY A 151 2.66 -7.07 7.29
CA GLY A 151 2.16 -7.98 6.25
C GLY A 151 1.38 -9.18 6.81
N ALA A 152 1.76 -9.70 7.98
CA ALA A 152 1.13 -10.87 8.59
C ALA A 152 -0.35 -10.65 8.96
N PRO A 153 -0.75 -9.60 9.71
CA PRO A 153 -2.16 -9.35 10.01
C PRO A 153 -3.00 -9.09 8.74
N PHE A 154 -2.46 -8.40 7.73
CA PHE A 154 -3.17 -8.21 6.45
C PHE A 154 -3.38 -9.52 5.69
N LEU A 155 -2.37 -10.40 5.63
CA LEU A 155 -2.53 -11.72 5.03
C LEU A 155 -3.54 -12.58 5.79
N PHE A 156 -3.51 -12.55 7.12
CA PHE A 156 -4.48 -13.26 7.95
C PHE A 156 -5.91 -12.80 7.64
N MET A 157 -6.16 -11.49 7.65
CA MET A 157 -7.47 -10.93 7.28
C MET A 157 -7.88 -11.34 5.87
N LEU A 158 -6.97 -11.23 4.89
CA LEU A 158 -7.22 -11.60 3.51
C LEU A 158 -7.64 -13.06 3.38
N PHE A 159 -6.87 -14.00 3.93
CA PHE A 159 -7.18 -15.42 3.81
C PHE A 159 -8.44 -15.83 4.58
N ALA A 160 -8.72 -15.18 5.72
CA ALA A 160 -9.97 -15.38 6.45
C ALA A 160 -11.20 -14.95 5.62
N GLU A 161 -11.15 -13.76 5.00
CA GLU A 161 -12.21 -13.28 4.11
C GLU A 161 -12.36 -14.15 2.84
N LEU A 162 -11.23 -14.55 2.25
CA LEU A 162 -11.22 -15.43 1.07
C LEU A 162 -11.86 -16.79 1.31
N LYS A 163 -11.74 -17.34 2.53
CA LYS A 163 -12.37 -18.62 2.91
C LYS A 163 -13.89 -18.52 2.90
N SER A 164 -14.44 -17.37 3.27
CA SER A 164 -15.88 -17.09 3.31
C SER A 164 -16.43 -16.59 1.98
N CYS A 165 -15.56 -16.14 1.07
CA CYS A 165 -15.95 -15.58 -0.22
C CYS A 165 -16.40 -16.64 -1.24
N LYS A 166 -17.57 -16.44 -1.85
CA LYS A 166 -18.10 -17.33 -2.92
C LYS A 166 -17.74 -16.88 -4.34
N ASP A 167 -17.36 -15.62 -4.54
CA ASP A 167 -17.02 -15.11 -5.88
C ASP A 167 -15.61 -15.57 -6.29
N SER A 168 -15.54 -16.38 -7.35
CA SER A 168 -14.29 -16.96 -7.84
C SER A 168 -13.31 -15.92 -8.39
N ARG A 169 -13.80 -14.80 -8.92
CA ARG A 169 -12.95 -13.71 -9.44
C ARG A 169 -12.29 -12.96 -8.30
N VAL A 170 -13.03 -12.68 -7.24
CA VAL A 170 -12.49 -12.08 -6.01
C VAL A 170 -11.46 -13.02 -5.37
N ARG A 171 -11.74 -14.32 -5.33
CA ARG A 171 -10.78 -15.31 -4.83
C ARG A 171 -9.48 -15.35 -5.64
N ARG A 172 -9.59 -15.38 -6.98
CA ARG A 172 -8.42 -15.34 -7.86
C ARG A 172 -7.60 -14.07 -7.64
N LEU A 173 -8.27 -12.93 -7.52
CA LEU A 173 -7.62 -11.65 -7.25
C LEU A 173 -6.93 -11.64 -5.87
N GLY A 174 -7.54 -12.25 -4.85
CA GLY A 174 -6.92 -12.40 -3.53
C GLY A 174 -5.67 -13.27 -3.53
N PHE A 175 -5.67 -14.41 -4.21
CA PHE A 175 -4.46 -15.22 -4.37
C PHE A 175 -3.39 -14.49 -5.18
N ALA A 176 -3.78 -13.74 -6.23
CA ALA A 176 -2.85 -12.90 -6.97
C ALA A 176 -2.25 -11.80 -6.09
N CYS A 177 -3.05 -11.16 -5.22
CA CYS A 177 -2.58 -10.18 -4.24
C CYS A 177 -1.48 -10.75 -3.34
N ALA A 178 -1.72 -11.92 -2.76
CA ALA A 178 -0.75 -12.60 -1.91
C ALA A 178 0.52 -12.99 -2.68
N GLY A 179 0.38 -13.45 -3.93
CA GLY A 179 1.50 -13.77 -4.81
C GLY A 179 2.36 -12.56 -5.16
N TRP A 180 1.74 -11.43 -5.52
CA TRP A 180 2.44 -10.17 -5.79
C TRP A 180 3.15 -9.65 -4.55
N TRP A 181 2.48 -9.67 -3.39
CA TRP A 181 3.11 -9.28 -2.12
C TRP A 181 4.31 -10.17 -1.80
N PHE A 182 4.18 -11.49 -1.92
CA PHE A 182 5.27 -12.42 -1.65
C PHE A 182 6.47 -12.19 -2.58
N LEU A 183 6.22 -12.05 -3.89
CA LEU A 183 7.27 -11.76 -4.87
C LEU A 183 7.96 -10.43 -4.59
N ALA A 184 7.19 -9.43 -4.18
CA ALA A 184 7.74 -8.17 -3.73
C ALA A 184 8.70 -8.43 -2.54
N VAL A 185 8.25 -9.11 -1.48
CA VAL A 185 9.06 -9.31 -0.27
C VAL A 185 10.35 -10.07 -0.60
N LEU A 186 10.28 -11.05 -1.51
CA LEU A 186 11.46 -11.74 -2.01
C LEU A 186 12.47 -10.77 -2.65
N PHE A 187 12.01 -9.83 -3.47
CA PHE A 187 12.89 -8.87 -4.14
C PHE A 187 13.51 -7.90 -3.14
N TRP A 188 12.73 -7.42 -2.18
CA TRP A 188 13.22 -6.57 -1.09
C TRP A 188 14.32 -7.25 -0.27
N ILE A 189 14.10 -8.52 0.12
CA ILE A 189 15.09 -9.31 0.87
C ILE A 189 16.33 -9.56 0.01
N ASN A 190 16.15 -9.93 -1.26
CA ASN A 190 17.26 -10.25 -2.14
C ASN A 190 18.15 -9.04 -2.44
N ASP A 191 17.56 -7.87 -2.66
CA ASP A 191 18.29 -6.62 -2.85
C ASP A 191 19.18 -6.33 -1.62
N ARG A 192 18.64 -6.51 -0.42
CA ARG A 192 19.32 -6.17 0.83
C ARG A 192 20.36 -7.19 1.29
N VAL A 193 20.06 -8.48 1.17
CA VAL A 193 20.91 -9.57 1.69
C VAL A 193 21.96 -10.02 0.68
N PHE A 194 21.63 -10.01 -0.61
CA PHE A 194 22.46 -10.57 -1.67
C PHE A 194 22.98 -9.49 -2.64
N CYS A 195 23.14 -8.25 -2.17
CA CYS A 195 23.52 -7.14 -3.03
C CYS A 195 24.82 -7.38 -3.80
N ASP A 196 25.85 -7.93 -3.17
CA ASP A 196 27.14 -8.21 -3.84
C ASP A 196 26.98 -9.14 -5.05
N ILE A 197 26.07 -10.11 -4.95
CA ILE A 197 25.75 -11.03 -6.05
C ILE A 197 25.10 -10.25 -7.19
N TRP A 198 24.08 -9.44 -6.89
CA TRP A 198 23.35 -8.67 -7.90
C TRP A 198 24.22 -7.60 -8.58
N ARG A 199 25.15 -6.98 -7.84
CA ARG A 199 26.19 -6.11 -8.40
C ARG A 199 27.16 -6.88 -9.30
N SER A 200 27.57 -8.10 -8.91
CA SER A 200 28.51 -8.90 -9.71
C SER A 200 27.95 -9.29 -11.09
N VAL A 201 26.63 -9.43 -11.21
CA VAL A 201 25.92 -9.70 -12.48
C VAL A 201 25.37 -8.44 -13.15
N SER A 202 25.75 -7.24 -12.69
CA SER A 202 25.31 -5.94 -13.23
C SER A 202 23.79 -5.73 -13.22
N PHE A 203 23.09 -6.26 -12.21
CA PHE A 203 21.63 -6.11 -12.04
C PHE A 203 21.21 -5.67 -10.61
N PRO A 204 21.67 -4.52 -10.10
CA PRO A 204 21.36 -4.05 -8.74
C PRO A 204 20.01 -3.28 -8.66
N TYR A 205 18.97 -3.77 -9.33
CA TYR A 205 17.69 -3.04 -9.50
C TYR A 205 16.48 -3.77 -8.92
N LEU A 206 16.71 -4.73 -8.00
CA LEU A 206 15.61 -5.48 -7.39
C LEU A 206 14.73 -4.61 -6.51
N HIS A 207 15.30 -3.62 -5.82
CA HIS A 207 14.52 -2.67 -5.03
C HIS A 207 13.57 -1.80 -5.88
N CYS A 208 14.00 -1.38 -7.07
CA CYS A 208 13.14 -0.72 -8.06
C CYS A 208 11.96 -1.61 -8.43
N ALA A 209 12.19 -2.90 -8.68
CA ALA A 209 11.11 -3.84 -8.95
C ALA A 209 10.21 -4.09 -7.72
N TRP A 210 10.75 -4.04 -6.49
CA TRP A 210 9.95 -4.07 -5.25
C TRP A 210 8.89 -2.96 -5.24
N HIS A 211 9.24 -1.71 -5.57
CA HIS A 211 8.27 -0.60 -5.61
C HIS A 211 7.07 -0.90 -6.53
N ILE A 212 7.33 -1.45 -7.71
CA ILE A 212 6.28 -1.78 -8.68
C ILE A 212 5.39 -2.91 -8.15
N LEU A 213 6.01 -3.97 -7.61
CA LEU A 213 5.29 -5.15 -7.14
C LEU A 213 4.46 -4.85 -5.88
N ILE A 214 5.02 -4.08 -4.93
CA ILE A 214 4.32 -3.71 -3.70
C ILE A 214 3.20 -2.73 -3.96
N PHE A 215 3.34 -1.83 -4.95
CA PHE A 215 2.23 -0.99 -5.43
C PHE A 215 1.07 -1.83 -5.95
N ILE A 216 1.37 -2.81 -6.83
CA ILE A 216 0.34 -3.69 -7.41
C ILE A 216 -0.36 -4.46 -6.29
N ALA A 217 0.40 -5.06 -5.37
CA ALA A 217 -0.15 -5.78 -4.23
C ALA A 217 -0.99 -4.88 -3.33
N GLY A 218 -0.49 -3.70 -2.97
CA GLY A 218 -1.18 -2.72 -2.14
C GLY A 218 -2.47 -2.22 -2.77
N TYR A 219 -2.45 -1.91 -4.07
CA TYR A 219 -3.64 -1.52 -4.83
C TYR A 219 -4.69 -2.63 -4.83
N ILE A 220 -4.30 -3.86 -5.17
CA ILE A 220 -5.22 -5.01 -5.16
C ILE A 220 -5.77 -5.23 -3.74
N GLY A 221 -4.94 -5.09 -2.71
CA GLY A 221 -5.37 -5.15 -1.31
C GLY A 221 -6.45 -4.11 -0.98
N CYS A 222 -6.30 -2.87 -1.49
CA CYS A 222 -7.31 -1.82 -1.33
C CYS A 222 -8.64 -2.16 -2.04
N VAL A 223 -8.57 -2.74 -3.24
CA VAL A 223 -9.75 -3.21 -3.98
C VAL A 223 -10.47 -4.30 -3.19
N LEU A 224 -9.73 -5.28 -2.66
CA LEU A 224 -10.28 -6.39 -1.88
C LEU A 224 -10.86 -5.92 -0.54
N GLY A 225 -10.15 -5.06 0.20
CA GLY A 225 -10.66 -4.45 1.43
C GLY A 225 -11.95 -3.68 1.20
N SER A 226 -11.99 -2.88 0.13
CA SER A 226 -13.20 -2.17 -0.30
C SER A 226 -14.34 -3.11 -0.66
N TYR A 227 -14.05 -4.20 -1.39
CA TYR A 227 -15.05 -5.21 -1.73
C TYR A 227 -15.66 -5.86 -0.49
N PHE A 228 -14.83 -6.40 0.41
CA PHE A 228 -15.30 -7.11 1.59
C PHE A 228 -16.06 -6.20 2.54
N TYR A 229 -15.57 -4.97 2.73
CA TYR A 229 -16.27 -3.95 3.51
C TYR A 229 -17.65 -3.63 2.92
N ALA A 230 -17.73 -3.29 1.63
CA ALA A 230 -19.02 -3.00 1.00
C ALA A 230 -19.97 -4.21 0.98
N ALA A 231 -19.45 -5.43 0.73
CA ALA A 231 -20.26 -6.64 0.63
C ALA A 231 -20.89 -7.01 1.98
N THR A 232 -20.19 -6.71 3.07
CA THR A 232 -20.64 -7.02 4.44
C THR A 232 -21.53 -5.92 5.00
N GLU A 233 -21.11 -4.66 4.86
CA GLU A 233 -21.76 -3.51 5.52
C GLU A 233 -22.87 -2.89 4.66
N PHE A 234 -22.77 -3.01 3.34
CA PHE A 234 -23.70 -2.41 2.38
C PHE A 234 -24.18 -3.41 1.31
N PRO A 235 -24.71 -4.59 1.69
CA PRO A 235 -25.12 -5.62 0.73
C PRO A 235 -26.20 -5.12 -0.25
N GLN A 236 -27.03 -4.15 0.15
CA GLN A 236 -28.04 -3.51 -0.69
C GLN A 236 -27.45 -2.81 -1.93
N LEU A 237 -26.20 -2.34 -1.86
CA LEU A 237 -25.53 -1.67 -2.98
C LEU A 237 -24.99 -2.66 -4.02
N ARG A 238 -25.02 -3.97 -3.72
CA ARG A 238 -24.58 -5.06 -4.60
C ARG A 238 -23.18 -4.78 -5.19
N PRO A 239 -22.14 -4.67 -4.34
CA PRO A 239 -20.78 -4.44 -4.81
C PRO A 239 -20.30 -5.61 -5.65
N THR A 240 -19.65 -5.31 -6.77
CA THR A 240 -19.13 -6.32 -7.69
C THR A 240 -17.75 -5.92 -8.19
N LEU A 241 -16.87 -6.91 -8.31
CA LEU A 241 -15.56 -6.75 -8.94
C LEU A 241 -15.71 -6.67 -10.47
N THR A 242 -15.05 -5.68 -11.07
CA THR A 242 -14.91 -5.49 -12.51
C THR A 242 -13.54 -4.91 -12.84
N PHE A 243 -13.22 -4.74 -14.12
CA PHE A 243 -11.91 -4.32 -14.60
C PHE A 243 -12.04 -3.17 -15.59
N TRP A 244 -11.20 -2.15 -15.44
CA TRP A 244 -11.10 -1.05 -16.40
C TRP A 244 -9.98 -1.33 -17.42
N PRO A 245 -10.13 -0.98 -18.72
CA PRO A 245 -11.30 -0.34 -19.34
C PRO A 245 -12.39 -1.34 -19.78
N TYR A 246 -12.11 -2.64 -19.70
CA TYR A 246 -12.96 -3.69 -20.25
C TYR A 246 -13.88 -4.31 -19.19
N TRP A 247 -15.11 -3.84 -19.17
CA TRP A 247 -16.16 -4.19 -18.19
C TRP A 247 -16.53 -5.67 -18.11
N SER A 248 -16.22 -6.46 -19.15
CA SER A 248 -16.55 -7.89 -19.28
C SER A 248 -15.35 -8.84 -19.23
N SER A 249 -14.13 -8.32 -19.11
CA SER A 249 -12.90 -9.13 -19.11
C SER A 249 -12.38 -9.32 -17.68
N ASP A 250 -11.74 -10.47 -17.41
CA ASP A 250 -10.98 -10.71 -16.17
C ASP A 250 -9.57 -10.04 -16.22
N TRP A 251 -9.38 -9.07 -17.12
CA TRP A 251 -8.11 -8.41 -17.40
C TRP A 251 -8.25 -6.90 -17.34
N GLY A 252 -7.29 -6.22 -16.71
CA GLY A 252 -7.23 -4.77 -16.60
C GLY A 252 -7.01 -4.31 -15.17
N VAL A 253 -7.40 -3.06 -14.88
CA VAL A 253 -7.31 -2.46 -13.55
C VAL A 253 -8.55 -2.87 -12.73
N PRO A 254 -8.43 -3.74 -11.72
CA PRO A 254 -9.57 -4.20 -10.92
C PRO A 254 -10.14 -3.06 -10.08
N TYR A 255 -11.47 -2.94 -9.99
CA TYR A 255 -12.14 -1.98 -9.11
C TYR A 255 -13.56 -2.43 -8.75
N ILE A 256 -14.20 -1.71 -7.82
CA ILE A 256 -15.52 -2.06 -7.28
C ILE A 256 -16.61 -1.19 -7.91
N VAL A 257 -17.62 -1.83 -8.49
CA VAL A 257 -18.85 -1.20 -8.98
C VAL A 257 -20.03 -1.55 -8.08
N LEU A 258 -20.85 -0.55 -7.77
CA LEU A 258 -22.07 -0.68 -6.99
C LEU A 258 -23.28 -0.80 -7.93
N LYS A 259 -23.77 -2.02 -8.16
CA LYS A 259 -24.89 -2.25 -9.10
C LYS A 259 -26.24 -1.71 -8.59
N GLY A 260 -26.36 -1.48 -7.29
CA GLY A 260 -27.55 -0.93 -6.66
C GLY A 260 -27.69 0.59 -6.81
N VAL A 261 -26.65 1.28 -7.30
CA VAL A 261 -26.68 2.73 -7.54
C VAL A 261 -27.07 2.96 -9.01
N PRO A 262 -28.11 3.76 -9.31
CA PRO A 262 -28.42 4.17 -10.68
C PRO A 262 -27.17 4.80 -11.31
N LYS A 263 -26.86 4.46 -12.57
CA LYS A 263 -25.78 5.15 -13.27
C LYS A 263 -26.12 6.64 -13.28
N GLU A 264 -25.41 7.45 -12.51
CA GLU A 264 -25.42 8.90 -12.72
C GLU A 264 -25.01 9.11 -14.17
N GLY A 265 -25.87 9.80 -14.92
CA GLY A 265 -25.70 9.99 -16.35
C GLY A 265 -24.27 10.41 -16.64
N SER A 266 -23.59 9.61 -17.46
CA SER A 266 -22.40 10.06 -18.16
C SER A 266 -22.67 11.46 -18.71
N PRO A 267 -21.81 12.46 -18.45
CA PRO A 267 -21.85 13.67 -19.25
C PRO A 267 -21.75 13.32 -20.74
#